data_AF-A0A948VW85-F1
#
_entry.id   AF-A0A948VW85-F1
#
_cell.length_a   1.000
_cell.length_b   1.000
_cell.length_c   1.000
_cell.angle_alpha   90.00
_cell.angle_beta   90.00
_cell.angle_gamma   90.00
#
_symmetry.space_group_name_H-M   'P 1'
#
loop_
_entity.id
_entity.type
_entity.pdbx_description
1 polymer ?
#
loop_
_entity_poly.entity_id
_entity_poly.type
_entity_poly.pdbx_seq_one_letter_code
_entity_poly.pdbx_strand_id
1 'polypeptide(L)'
;MNQQPHRTEELQHASFLIILAVVSLLMAVIILPFAQPLLWAGLAAIMFQPLYHNILRRMGGRRNPAAGVSLLVIFFVVMVPTLWIAALVAQQAIMLVAALQQQPVDLAALFNSVYGVLPSSAQE
;
A
#
# COMPACT_ATOMS: atom_id res chain seq x y z
N MET A 1 55.81 10.78 -34.73
CA MET A 1 55.01 11.38 -33.64
C MET A 1 53.80 10.49 -33.40
N ASN A 2 53.56 10.17 -32.14
CA ASN A 2 52.73 9.06 -31.67
C ASN A 2 51.24 9.38 -31.78
N GLN A 3 50.43 8.47 -32.32
CA GLN A 3 48.97 8.51 -32.19
C GLN A 3 48.54 7.23 -31.46
N GLN A 4 48.46 7.33 -30.14
CA GLN A 4 47.90 6.28 -29.29
C GLN A 4 46.37 6.24 -29.49
N PRO A 5 45.74 5.05 -29.51
CA PRO A 5 44.33 4.92 -29.81
C PRO A 5 43.46 5.39 -28.63
N HIS A 6 42.54 6.33 -28.87
CA HIS A 6 41.56 6.90 -27.92
C HIS A 6 40.50 5.92 -27.38
N ARG A 7 40.71 4.60 -27.45
CA ARG A 7 39.71 3.60 -27.04
C ARG A 7 39.31 3.67 -25.56
N THR A 8 40.17 4.21 -24.70
CA THR A 8 39.90 4.30 -23.26
C THR A 8 38.81 5.33 -22.93
N GLU A 9 38.71 6.43 -23.69
CA GLU A 9 37.72 7.49 -23.47
C GLU A 9 36.30 7.04 -23.90
N GLU A 10 36.20 6.35 -25.04
CA GLU A 10 34.93 5.79 -25.52
C GLU A 10 34.40 4.69 -24.58
N LEU A 11 35.29 3.83 -24.04
CA LEU A 11 34.93 2.81 -23.07
C LEU A 11 34.51 3.40 -21.72
N GLN A 12 35.16 4.48 -21.26
CA GLN A 12 34.75 5.19 -20.04
C GLN A 12 33.38 5.86 -20.20
N HIS A 13 33.12 6.52 -21.34
CA HIS A 13 31.82 7.13 -21.61
C HIS A 13 30.70 6.09 -21.72
N ALA A 14 30.93 4.98 -22.43
CA ALA A 14 29.94 3.91 -22.53
C ALA A 14 29.66 3.27 -21.17
N SER A 15 30.69 3.01 -20.37
CA SER A 15 30.54 2.47 -19.01
C SER A 15 29.77 3.44 -18.11
N PHE A 16 30.10 4.74 -18.13
CA PHE A 16 29.40 5.77 -17.38
C PHE A 16 27.92 5.85 -17.77
N LEU A 17 27.60 5.84 -19.07
CA LEU A 17 26.22 5.88 -19.56
C LEU A 17 25.43 4.62 -19.20
N ILE A 18 26.04 3.43 -19.28
CA ILE A 18 25.40 2.18 -18.86
C ILE A 18 25.11 2.22 -17.36
N ILE A 19 26.08 2.61 -16.54
CA ILE A 19 25.87 2.73 -15.08
C ILE A 19 24.80 3.77 -14.78
N LEU A 20 24.82 4.93 -15.44
CA LEU A 20 23.80 5.98 -15.27
C LEU A 20 22.41 5.47 -15.65
N ALA A 21 22.28 4.76 -16.77
CA ALA A 21 21.01 4.19 -17.22
C ALA A 21 20.51 3.13 -16.23
N VAL A 22 21.39 2.25 -15.75
CA VAL A 22 21.06 1.24 -14.74
C VAL A 22 20.62 1.92 -13.44
N VAL A 23 21.37 2.87 -12.90
CA VAL A 23 21.02 3.59 -11.66
C VAL A 23 19.70 4.34 -11.81
N SER A 24 19.48 5.00 -12.95
CA SER A 24 18.23 5.71 -13.25
C SER A 24 17.04 4.74 -13.33
N LEU A 25 17.23 3.57 -13.96
CA LEU A 25 16.21 2.53 -14.02
C LEU A 25 15.90 1.97 -12.63
N LEU A 26 16.93 1.69 -11.82
CA LEU A 26 16.76 1.26 -10.43
C LEU A 26 15.98 2.30 -9.62
N MET A 27 16.29 3.59 -9.81
CA MET A 27 15.56 4.68 -9.17
C MET A 27 14.08 4.68 -9.59
N ALA A 28 13.78 4.50 -10.87
CA ALA A 28 12.41 4.41 -11.36
C ALA A 28 11.66 3.20 -10.77
N VAL A 29 12.31 2.03 -10.69
CA VAL A 29 11.74 0.83 -10.06
C VAL A 29 11.43 1.06 -8.59
N ILE A 30 12.30 1.77 -7.87
CA ILE A 30 12.08 2.13 -6.45
C ILE A 30 10.94 3.13 -6.31
N ILE A 31 10.79 4.10 -7.23
CA ILE A 31 9.73 5.13 -7.19
C ILE A 31 8.36 4.56 -7.59
N LEU A 32 8.31 3.61 -8.53
CA LEU A 32 7.05 3.02 -9.02
C LEU A 32 6.06 2.58 -7.92
N PRO A 33 6.47 1.83 -6.87
CA PRO A 33 5.55 1.45 -5.79
C PRO A 33 5.02 2.64 -4.98
N PHE A 34 5.68 3.80 -5.02
CA PHE A 34 5.20 5.01 -4.35
C PHE A 34 4.10 5.73 -5.13
N ALA A 35 3.94 5.47 -6.43
CA ALA A 35 2.89 6.12 -7.24
C ALA A 35 1.49 5.90 -6.65
N GLN A 36 1.20 4.67 -6.22
CA GLN A 36 -0.10 4.33 -5.62
C GLN A 36 -0.33 5.09 -4.29
N PRO A 37 0.55 5.02 -3.27
CA PRO A 37 0.44 5.85 -2.06
C PRO A 37 0.33 7.35 -2.34
N LEU A 38 1.09 7.90 -3.30
CA LEU A 38 1.07 9.33 -3.63
C LEU A 38 -0.28 9.76 -4.22
N LEU A 39 -0.86 8.94 -5.09
CA LEU A 39 -2.19 9.16 -5.64
C LEU A 39 -3.26 9.11 -4.55
N TRP A 40 -3.19 8.12 -3.64
CA TRP A 40 -4.09 8.04 -2.49
C TRP A 40 -3.95 9.24 -1.55
N ALA A 41 -2.73 9.70 -1.29
CA ALA A 41 -2.47 10.89 -0.49
C ALA A 41 -3.02 12.17 -1.16
N GLY A 42 -2.85 12.30 -2.47
CA GLY A 42 -3.43 13.41 -3.25
C GLY A 42 -4.96 13.40 -3.22
N LEU A 43 -5.58 12.23 -3.42
CA LEU A 43 -7.03 12.08 -3.33
C LEU A 43 -7.55 12.45 -1.93
N ALA A 44 -6.90 11.95 -0.88
CA ALA A 44 -7.23 12.30 0.50
C ALA A 44 -7.10 13.82 0.73
N ALA A 45 -6.00 14.44 0.27
CA ALA A 45 -5.80 15.88 0.39
C ALA A 45 -6.93 16.68 -0.29
N ILE A 46 -7.39 16.25 -1.47
CA ILE A 46 -8.53 16.88 -2.18
C ILE A 46 -9.83 16.68 -1.38
N MET A 47 -10.12 15.46 -0.92
CA MET A 47 -11.32 15.16 -0.14
C MET A 47 -11.37 15.92 1.19
N PHE A 48 -10.21 16.13 1.83
CA PHE A 48 -10.09 16.85 3.10
C PHE A 48 -9.76 18.34 2.93
N GLN A 49 -9.68 18.85 1.69
CA GLN A 49 -9.56 20.29 1.42
C GLN A 49 -10.65 21.14 2.11
N PRO A 50 -11.96 20.78 2.11
CA PRO A 50 -12.98 21.54 2.83
C PRO A 50 -12.72 21.61 4.35
N LEU A 51 -12.15 20.55 4.93
CA LEU A 51 -11.77 20.52 6.34
C LEU A 51 -10.64 21.50 6.63
N TYR A 52 -9.60 21.51 5.78
CA TYR A 52 -8.51 22.49 5.87
C TYR A 52 -9.02 23.93 5.80
N HIS A 53 -9.94 24.22 4.87
CA HIS A 53 -10.49 25.57 4.71
C HIS A 53 -11.32 26.02 5.91
N ASN A 54 -12.11 25.12 6.50
CA ASN A 54 -12.86 25.40 7.74
C ASN A 54 -11.93 25.69 8.92
N ILE A 55 -10.83 24.94 9.05
CA ILE A 55 -9.81 25.16 10.10
C ILE A 55 -9.08 26.49 9.85
N LEU A 56 -8.73 26.79 8.60
CA LEU A 56 -8.05 28.04 8.23
C LEU A 56 -8.89 29.27 8.56
N ARG A 57 -10.21 29.22 8.33
CA ARG A 57 -11.15 30.29 8.72
C ARG A 57 -11.21 30.44 10.24
N ARG A 58 -11.23 29.34 11.01
CA ARG A 58 -11.22 29.39 12.48
C ARG A 58 -9.89 29.90 13.07
N MET A 59 -8.77 29.67 12.38
CA MET A 59 -7.43 30.13 12.79
C MET A 59 -7.05 31.54 12.31
N GLY A 60 -8.01 32.31 11.78
CA GLY A 60 -7.76 33.70 11.38
C GLY A 60 -6.77 33.83 10.22
N GLY A 61 -6.72 32.85 9.30
CA GLY A 61 -5.89 32.92 8.09
C GLY A 61 -4.43 32.48 8.28
N ARG A 62 -4.03 32.00 9.47
CA ARG A 62 -2.66 31.49 9.70
C ARG A 62 -2.48 30.11 9.05
N ARG A 63 -1.90 30.11 7.84
CA ARG A 63 -1.72 28.93 6.97
C ARG A 63 -0.95 27.76 7.60
N ASN A 64 0.19 28.04 8.24
CA ASN A 64 1.08 27.01 8.77
C ASN A 64 0.47 26.20 9.94
N PRO A 65 -0.08 26.85 11.00
CA PRO A 65 -0.71 26.10 12.08
C PRO A 65 -2.03 25.44 11.63
N ALA A 66 -2.76 26.04 10.69
CA ALA A 66 -3.97 25.42 10.14
C ALA A 66 -3.65 24.10 9.41
N ALA A 67 -2.53 24.04 8.69
CA ALA A 67 -2.10 22.84 7.97
C ALA A 67 -1.69 21.73 8.95
N GLY A 68 -0.94 22.08 10.00
CA GLY A 68 -0.56 21.14 11.05
C GLY A 68 -1.77 20.55 11.76
N VAL A 69 -2.73 21.40 12.15
CA VAL A 69 -3.96 20.94 12.81
C VAL A 69 -4.81 20.09 11.88
N SER A 70 -5.00 20.48 10.61
CA SER A 70 -5.76 19.66 9.66
C SER A 70 -5.12 18.30 9.44
N LEU A 71 -3.79 18.25 9.31
CA LEU A 71 -3.06 16.99 9.12
C LEU A 71 -3.23 16.09 10.34
N LEU A 72 -3.12 16.65 11.55
CA LEU A 72 -3.31 15.92 12.79
C LEU A 72 -4.73 15.35 12.91
N VAL A 73 -5.74 16.16 12.61
CA VAL A 73 -7.15 15.74 12.65
C VAL A 73 -7.40 14.61 11.65
N ILE A 74 -6.95 14.76 10.40
CA ILE A 74 -7.09 13.73 9.37
C ILE A 74 -6.38 12.44 9.81
N PHE A 75 -5.18 12.55 10.35
CA PHE A 75 -4.43 11.40 10.86
C PHE A 75 -5.20 10.65 11.93
N PHE A 76 -5.71 11.33 12.98
CA PHE A 76 -6.46 10.64 14.03
C PHE A 76 -7.79 10.08 13.52
N VAL A 77 -8.54 10.83 12.69
CA VAL A 77 -9.83 10.40 12.14
C VAL A 77 -9.69 9.16 11.26
N VAL A 78 -8.54 8.95 10.60
CA VAL A 78 -8.32 7.76 9.75
C VAL A 78 -7.60 6.64 10.50
N MET A 79 -6.53 6.96 11.24
CA MET A 79 -5.65 5.98 11.89
C MET A 79 -6.38 5.26 13.03
N VAL A 80 -7.12 5.98 13.88
CA VAL A 80 -7.83 5.39 15.03
C VAL A 80 -8.87 4.35 14.61
N PRO A 81 -9.83 4.64 13.71
CA PRO A 81 -10.80 3.63 13.30
C PRO A 81 -10.15 2.46 12.55
N THR A 82 -9.09 2.71 11.78
CA THR A 82 -8.37 1.63 11.09
C THR A 82 -7.73 0.66 12.08
N LEU A 83 -7.06 1.17 13.13
CA LEU A 83 -6.49 0.36 14.19
C LEU A 83 -7.57 -0.39 14.98
N TRP A 84 -8.71 0.26 15.24
CA TRP A 84 -9.84 -0.37 15.92
C TRP A 84 -10.38 -1.55 15.10
N ILE A 85 -10.62 -1.35 13.80
CA ILE A 85 -11.09 -2.41 12.89
C ILE A 85 -10.05 -3.52 12.80
N ALA A 86 -8.77 -3.21 12.66
CA ALA A 86 -7.70 -4.20 12.62
C ALA A 86 -7.66 -5.04 13.90
N ALA A 87 -7.85 -4.42 15.08
CA ALA A 87 -7.93 -5.12 16.35
C ALA A 87 -9.15 -6.06 16.41
N LEU A 88 -10.32 -5.59 15.96
CA LEU A 88 -11.52 -6.43 15.89
C LEU A 88 -11.35 -7.63 14.95
N VAL A 89 -10.72 -7.42 13.79
CA VAL A 89 -10.43 -8.49 12.83
C VAL A 89 -9.41 -9.48 13.41
N ALA A 90 -8.36 -9.00 14.07
CA ALA A 90 -7.37 -9.85 14.73
C ALA A 90 -8.01 -10.70 15.84
N GLN A 91 -8.86 -10.10 16.67
CA GLN A 91 -9.62 -10.83 17.71
C GLN A 91 -10.52 -11.91 17.11
N GLN A 92 -11.23 -11.60 16.02
CA GLN A 92 -12.06 -12.58 15.31
C GLN A 92 -11.22 -13.70 14.70
N ALA A 93 -10.06 -13.40 14.13
CA ALA A 93 -9.16 -14.40 13.58
C ALA A 93 -8.64 -15.36 14.66
N ILE A 94 -8.26 -14.83 15.83
CA ILE A 94 -7.82 -15.65 16.97
C ILE A 94 -8.95 -16.56 17.46
N MET A 95 -10.16 -16.01 17.62
CA MET A 95 -11.33 -16.79 18.03
C MET A 95 -11.69 -17.88 17.02
N LEU A 96 -11.61 -17.58 15.71
CA LEU A 96 -11.85 -18.55 14.65
C LEU A 96 -10.83 -19.69 14.70
N VAL A 97 -9.54 -19.37 14.84
CA VAL A 97 -8.48 -20.38 14.96
C VAL A 97 -8.66 -21.24 16.21
N ALA A 98 -9.01 -20.63 17.35
CA ALA A 98 -9.29 -21.36 18.58
C ALA A 98 -10.51 -22.28 18.45
N ALA A 99 -11.59 -21.83 17.80
CA ALA A 99 -12.78 -22.63 17.54
C ALA A 99 -12.45 -23.85 16.67
N LEU A 100 -11.64 -23.67 15.61
CA LEU A 100 -11.18 -24.77 14.76
C LEU A 100 -10.34 -25.83 15.51
N GLN A 101 -9.64 -25.44 16.57
CA GLN A 101 -8.85 -26.37 17.37
C GLN A 101 -9.70 -27.17 18.37
N GLN A 102 -10.74 -26.56 18.94
CA GLN A 102 -11.58 -27.21 19.95
C GLN A 102 -12.66 -28.11 19.34
N GLN A 103 -13.16 -27.72 18.18
CA GLN A 103 -14.10 -28.51 17.40
C GLN A 103 -13.57 -28.41 15.97
N PRO A 104 -12.75 -29.36 15.49
CA PRO A 104 -12.30 -29.36 14.10
C PRO A 104 -13.57 -29.26 13.28
N VAL A 105 -13.77 -28.10 12.63
CA VAL A 105 -14.85 -27.95 11.67
C VAL A 105 -14.55 -29.05 10.70
N ASP A 106 -15.38 -30.08 10.71
CA ASP A 106 -15.20 -31.24 9.88
C ASP A 106 -15.58 -30.77 8.46
N LEU A 107 -14.66 -30.01 7.86
CA LEU A 107 -14.71 -29.53 6.50
C LEU A 107 -14.88 -30.73 5.57
N ALA A 108 -14.40 -31.91 5.99
CA ALA A 108 -14.67 -33.17 5.32
C ALA A 108 -16.14 -33.61 5.47
N ALA A 109 -16.78 -33.49 6.63
CA ALA A 109 -18.23 -33.73 6.78
C ALA A 109 -19.12 -32.67 6.11
N LEU A 110 -18.70 -31.40 6.06
CA LEU A 110 -19.38 -30.35 5.28
C LEU A 110 -19.24 -30.63 3.79
N PHE A 111 -18.05 -31.01 3.32
CA PHE A 111 -17.81 -31.45 1.95
C PHE A 111 -18.63 -32.70 1.63
N ASN A 112 -18.67 -33.68 2.53
CA ASN A 112 -19.42 -34.92 2.35
C ASN A 112 -20.94 -34.70 2.39
N SER A 113 -21.41 -33.73 3.18
CA SER A 113 -22.82 -33.34 3.17
C SER A 113 -23.19 -32.67 1.85
N VAL A 114 -22.38 -31.70 1.37
CA VAL A 114 -22.62 -31.03 0.08
C VAL A 114 -22.52 -32.03 -1.08
N TYR A 115 -21.50 -32.89 -1.08
CA TYR A 115 -21.29 -33.91 -2.10
C TYR A 115 -22.36 -35.01 -2.05
N GLY A 116 -22.86 -35.34 -0.85
CA GLY A 116 -23.94 -36.30 -0.64
C GLY A 116 -25.32 -35.82 -1.10
N VAL A 117 -25.53 -34.51 -1.29
CA VAL A 117 -26.76 -33.97 -1.89
C VAL A 117 -26.60 -33.66 -3.39
N LEU A 118 -25.42 -33.87 -3.98
CA LEU A 118 -25.23 -33.64 -5.41
C LEU A 118 -25.94 -34.74 -6.24
N PRO A 119 -26.78 -34.36 -7.22
CA PRO A 119 -27.48 -35.31 -8.07
C PRO A 119 -26.52 -36.05 -9.01
N SER A 120 -26.88 -37.28 -9.37
CA SER A 120 -26.07 -38.26 -10.11
C SER A 120 -25.55 -37.81 -11.48
N SER A 121 -26.00 -36.67 -12.00
CA SER A 121 -25.50 -36.04 -13.23
C SER A 121 -24.12 -35.39 -13.08
N ALA A 122 -23.57 -35.30 -11.86
CA ALA A 122 -22.24 -34.74 -11.57
C ALA A 122 -21.22 -35.82 -11.12
N GLN A 123 -21.58 -37.11 -11.18
CA GLN A 123 -20.73 -38.25 -10.78
C GLN A 123 -20.02 -38.94 -11.96
N GLU A 124 -20.07 -38.37 -13.17
CA GLU A 124 -19.34 -38.86 -14.35
C GLU A 124 -17.96 -38.21 -14.53
#